data_AF-F8UWK1-F1
#
_entry.id   AF-F8UWK1-F1
#
_cell.length_a   1.000
_cell.length_b   1.000
_cell.length_c   1.000
_cell.angle_alpha   90.00
_cell.angle_beta   90.00
_cell.angle_gamma   90.00
#
_symmetry.space_group_name_H-M   'P 1'
#
loop_
_entity.id
_entity.type
_entity.pdbx_description
1 polymer ?
#
loop_
_entity_poly.entity_id
_entity_poly.type
_entity_poly.pdbx_seq_one_letter_code
_entity_poly.pdbx_strand_id
1 'polypeptide(L)'
;VTHQAYELWFKQIIFEVDSVRALLDVEGLDESHTMEILKRLNRIVLILKLLVDQVMILETMTPLDFMDFRNYLRPASGFQSLQFRLLENKLGLKQALRVKYNQNYQTVFGDDPEAMEALHKSESEPALLALIERWLERTPGLNTHGFNFWGKFQMVVDKMLAEDIEEAMKEPNEGVRRHRLQDTENRREIYRSIFDPAVHDALRSRGERRLSHRALQGAIMITFYRDEPRFSQPHQLLVLLMDMDSLITKWR
;
A
#
# COMPACT_ATOMS: atom_id res chain seq x y z
N VAL A 1 -11.43 8.49 27.55
CA VAL A 1 -10.02 8.04 27.58
C VAL A 1 -9.63 7.23 26.35
N THR A 2 -10.20 6.04 26.08
CA THR A 2 -9.77 5.19 24.95
C THR A 2 -9.76 5.92 23.59
N HIS A 3 -10.86 6.58 23.22
CA HIS A 3 -10.93 7.38 21.98
C HIS A 3 -9.92 8.54 21.96
N GLN A 4 -9.70 9.21 23.10
CA GLN A 4 -8.71 10.30 23.18
C GLN A 4 -7.28 9.78 22.98
N ALA A 5 -6.97 8.60 23.52
CA ALA A 5 -5.69 7.95 23.28
C ALA A 5 -5.51 7.59 21.79
N TYR A 6 -6.54 7.06 21.11
CA TYR A 6 -6.51 6.86 19.66
C TYR A 6 -6.23 8.16 18.91
N GLU A 7 -6.94 9.25 19.23
CA GLU A 7 -6.75 10.54 18.56
C GLU A 7 -5.36 11.15 18.78
N LEU A 8 -4.72 10.93 19.94
CA LEU A 8 -3.32 11.31 20.16
C LEU A 8 -2.36 10.52 19.26
N TRP A 9 -2.59 9.21 19.12
CA TRP A 9 -1.77 8.37 18.24
C TRP A 9 -2.02 8.66 16.77
N PHE A 10 -3.25 8.95 16.35
CA PHE A 10 -3.53 9.40 14.99
C PHE A 10 -2.80 10.70 14.67
N LYS A 11 -2.77 11.65 15.62
CA LYS A 11 -1.99 12.88 15.47
C LYS A 11 -0.51 12.60 15.26
N GLN A 12 0.06 11.68 16.04
CA GLN A 12 1.46 11.27 15.87
C GLN A 12 1.69 10.61 14.51
N ILE A 13 0.83 9.68 14.09
CA ILE A 13 0.95 9.02 12.79
C ILE A 13 0.88 10.04 11.65
N ILE A 14 -0.07 10.97 11.69
CA ILE A 14 -0.21 12.02 10.68
C ILE A 14 1.07 12.88 10.62
N PHE A 15 1.62 13.26 11.78
CA PHE A 15 2.87 14.02 11.85
C PHE A 15 4.03 13.26 11.18
N GLU A 16 4.18 11.98 11.47
CA GLU A 16 5.22 11.14 10.85
C GLU A 16 4.98 10.98 9.33
N VAL A 17 3.74 10.72 8.91
CA VAL A 17 3.37 10.55 7.50
C VAL A 17 3.62 11.84 6.71
N ASP A 18 3.23 13.00 7.23
CA ASP A 18 3.48 14.28 6.59
C ASP A 18 4.97 14.57 6.44
N SER A 19 5.75 14.20 7.44
CA SER A 19 7.19 14.37 7.38
C SER A 19 7.86 13.37 6.42
N VAL A 20 7.37 12.12 6.32
CA VAL A 20 7.82 11.17 5.28
C VAL A 20 7.43 11.64 3.88
N ARG A 21 6.23 12.18 3.70
CA ARG A 21 5.78 12.77 2.42
C ARG A 21 6.74 13.89 2.00
N ALA A 22 7.09 14.80 2.92
CA ALA A 22 8.05 15.86 2.64
C ALA A 22 9.45 15.33 2.27
N LEU A 23 9.94 14.28 2.94
CA LEU A 23 11.24 13.66 2.62
C LEU A 23 11.25 12.93 1.27
N LEU A 24 10.09 12.46 0.79
CA LEU A 24 9.96 11.81 -0.52
C LEU A 24 9.74 12.81 -1.66
N ASP A 25 9.22 13.99 -1.36
CA ASP A 25 8.89 15.06 -2.33
C ASP A 25 10.09 15.96 -2.64
N VAL A 26 11.27 15.35 -2.79
CA VAL A 26 12.52 16.00 -3.20
C VAL A 26 13.14 15.32 -4.43
N GLU A 27 13.97 16.07 -5.15
CA GLU A 27 14.72 15.54 -6.30
C GLU A 27 15.87 14.65 -5.82
N GLY A 28 15.61 13.34 -5.76
CA GLY A 28 16.60 12.35 -5.36
C GLY A 28 16.58 12.09 -3.86
N LEU A 29 16.61 10.82 -3.49
CA LEU A 29 16.70 10.39 -2.09
C LEU A 29 18.13 9.93 -1.85
N ASP A 30 18.84 10.66 -0.99
CA ASP A 30 20.10 10.16 -0.47
C ASP A 30 19.87 9.07 0.61
N GLU A 31 20.95 8.40 1.02
CA GLU A 31 20.88 7.33 2.03
C GLU A 31 20.40 7.86 3.39
N SER A 32 20.70 9.12 3.73
CA SER A 32 20.30 9.72 5.00
C SER A 32 18.79 9.95 5.09
N HIS A 33 18.17 10.44 4.00
CA HIS A 33 16.72 10.58 3.88
C HIS A 33 16.05 9.21 3.94
N THR A 34 16.62 8.21 3.24
CA THR A 34 16.08 6.84 3.23
C THR A 34 16.07 6.22 4.62
N MET A 35 17.17 6.36 5.38
CA MET A 35 17.26 5.90 6.78
C MET A 35 16.24 6.60 7.69
N GLU A 36 16.05 7.91 7.53
CA GLU A 36 15.07 8.67 8.32
C GLU A 36 13.63 8.22 8.00
N ILE A 37 13.30 8.01 6.73
CA ILE A 37 12.01 7.48 6.30
C ILE A 37 11.76 6.11 6.92
N LEU A 38 12.72 5.19 6.85
CA LEU A 38 12.61 3.86 7.45
C LEU A 38 12.33 3.92 8.95
N LYS A 39 13.07 4.76 9.68
CA LYS A 39 12.87 4.96 11.12
C LYS A 39 11.44 5.41 11.44
N ARG A 40 10.89 6.33 10.65
CA ARG A 40 9.54 6.88 10.85
C ARG A 40 8.43 5.93 10.44
N LEU A 41 8.58 5.23 9.32
CA LEU A 41 7.66 4.17 8.91
C LEU A 41 7.63 3.05 9.96
N ASN A 42 8.79 2.62 10.47
CA ASN A 42 8.84 1.63 11.55
C ASN A 42 8.16 2.14 12.82
N ARG A 43 8.33 3.42 13.18
CA ARG A 43 7.60 4.03 14.31
C ARG A 43 6.09 3.98 14.08
N ILE A 44 5.61 4.33 12.88
CA ILE A 44 4.18 4.24 12.53
C ILE A 44 3.69 2.79 12.69
N VAL A 45 4.43 1.80 12.18
CA VAL A 45 4.11 0.37 12.33
C VAL A 45 3.97 -0.03 13.80
N LEU A 46 4.90 0.40 14.67
CA LEU A 46 4.82 0.10 16.10
C LEU A 46 3.62 0.77 16.79
N ILE A 47 3.30 2.02 16.41
CA ILE A 47 2.10 2.70 16.91
C ILE A 47 0.85 1.95 16.45
N LEU A 48 0.76 1.55 15.18
CA LEU A 48 -0.39 0.80 14.66
C LEU A 48 -0.56 -0.55 15.36
N LYS A 49 0.52 -1.27 15.69
CA LYS A 49 0.45 -2.49 16.52
C LYS A 49 -0.17 -2.21 17.88
N LEU A 50 0.27 -1.14 18.56
CA LEU A 50 -0.32 -0.71 19.83
C LEU A 50 -1.81 -0.38 19.67
N LEU A 51 -2.21 0.30 18.59
CA LEU A 51 -3.60 0.64 18.32
C LEU A 51 -4.48 -0.60 18.11
N VAL A 52 -3.96 -1.64 17.45
CA VAL A 52 -4.67 -2.93 17.30
C VAL A 52 -4.91 -3.55 18.68
N ASP A 53 -3.88 -3.63 19.52
CA ASP A 53 -3.98 -4.25 20.85
C ASP A 53 -4.88 -3.44 21.81
N GLN A 54 -4.97 -2.13 21.62
CA GLN A 54 -5.75 -1.23 22.46
C GLN A 54 -7.27 -1.49 22.40
N VAL A 55 -7.78 -2.16 21.34
CA VAL A 55 -9.19 -2.54 21.23
C VAL A 55 -9.64 -3.40 22.41
N MET A 56 -8.79 -4.33 22.85
CA MET A 56 -9.09 -5.25 23.96
C MET A 56 -9.40 -4.53 25.28
N ILE A 57 -8.85 -3.32 25.49
CA ILE A 57 -9.16 -2.50 26.68
C ILE A 57 -10.61 -2.02 26.65
N LEU A 58 -11.15 -1.69 25.48
CA LEU A 58 -12.55 -1.27 25.37
C LEU A 58 -13.50 -2.47 25.47
N GLU A 59 -13.06 -3.65 25.02
CA GLU A 59 -13.83 -4.90 25.09
C GLU A 59 -14.07 -5.41 26.51
N THR A 60 -13.35 -4.90 27.52
CA THR A 60 -13.65 -5.21 28.93
C THR A 60 -14.96 -4.57 29.40
N MET A 61 -15.52 -3.62 28.66
CA MET A 61 -16.83 -3.02 28.94
C MET A 61 -17.94 -3.92 28.39
N THR A 62 -18.90 -4.30 29.23
CA THR A 62 -19.99 -5.17 28.78
C THR A 62 -20.95 -4.40 27.85
N PRO A 63 -21.66 -5.10 26.95
CA PRO A 63 -22.68 -4.48 26.11
C PRO A 63 -23.80 -3.80 26.91
N LEU A 64 -24.11 -4.31 28.12
CA LEU A 64 -25.13 -3.74 29.00
C LEU A 64 -24.66 -2.38 29.54
N ASP A 65 -23.44 -2.32 30.08
CA ASP A 65 -22.86 -1.06 30.57
C ASP A 65 -22.75 -0.01 29.45
N PHE A 66 -22.42 -0.45 28.23
CA PHE A 66 -22.39 0.45 27.07
C PHE A 66 -23.77 1.03 26.74
N MET A 67 -24.83 0.22 26.84
CA MET A 67 -26.19 0.65 26.52
C MET A 67 -26.71 1.74 27.47
N ASP A 68 -26.27 1.73 28.74
CA ASP A 68 -26.69 2.69 29.75
C ASP A 68 -26.30 4.14 29.40
N PHE A 69 -25.19 4.35 28.69
CA PHE A 69 -24.74 5.69 28.29
C PHE A 69 -24.74 5.94 26.78
N ARG A 70 -25.02 4.93 25.95
CA ARG A 70 -25.02 5.06 24.48
C ARG A 70 -25.89 6.22 23.97
N ASN A 71 -26.99 6.53 24.65
CA ASN A 71 -27.91 7.58 24.23
C ASN A 71 -27.28 8.99 24.27
N TYR A 72 -26.30 9.23 25.13
CA TYR A 72 -25.58 10.51 25.20
C TYR A 72 -24.61 10.73 24.02
N LEU A 73 -24.27 9.66 23.29
CA LEU A 73 -23.34 9.71 22.16
C LEU A 73 -24.06 9.95 20.83
N ARG A 74 -25.40 9.88 20.75
CA ARG A 74 -26.11 10.11 19.49
C ARG A 74 -26.11 11.60 19.13
N PRO A 75 -25.91 11.99 17.85
CA PRO A 75 -25.74 11.14 16.66
C PRO A 75 -24.28 10.77 16.35
N ALA A 76 -23.33 11.08 17.25
CA ALA A 76 -21.91 10.92 17.00
C ALA A 76 -21.52 9.47 16.72
N SER A 77 -20.57 9.29 15.81
CA SER A 77 -20.08 7.96 15.41
C SER A 77 -18.58 7.96 15.12
N GLY A 78 -17.97 6.77 15.13
CA GLY A 78 -16.57 6.61 14.72
C GLY A 78 -16.29 7.02 13.27
N PHE A 79 -17.33 7.14 12.43
CA PHE A 79 -17.21 7.64 11.06
C PHE A 79 -16.82 9.12 10.97
N GLN A 80 -16.89 9.85 12.10
CA GLN A 80 -16.59 11.28 12.22
C GLN A 80 -15.18 11.56 12.73
N SER A 81 -14.29 10.57 12.84
CA SER A 81 -12.88 10.85 13.19
C SER A 81 -12.19 11.56 12.01
N LEU A 82 -12.04 12.89 12.14
CA LEU A 82 -11.36 13.73 11.15
C LEU A 82 -9.94 13.21 10.89
N GLN A 83 -9.18 12.95 11.95
CA GLN A 83 -7.79 12.49 11.83
C GLN A 83 -7.70 11.15 11.10
N PHE A 84 -8.62 10.22 11.35
CA PHE A 84 -8.65 8.97 10.61
C PHE A 84 -8.90 9.17 9.11
N ARG A 85 -9.79 10.10 8.73
CA ARG A 85 -10.03 10.44 7.31
C ARG A 85 -8.83 11.13 6.67
N LEU A 86 -8.19 12.06 7.38
CA LEU A 86 -6.95 12.69 6.95
C LEU A 86 -5.85 11.65 6.71
N LEU A 87 -5.71 10.68 7.63
CA LEU A 87 -4.75 9.59 7.48
C LEU A 87 -5.03 8.74 6.23
N GLU A 88 -6.28 8.31 6.01
CA GLU A 88 -6.66 7.55 4.82
C GLU A 88 -6.33 8.31 3.52
N ASN A 89 -6.64 9.61 3.46
CA ASN A 89 -6.35 10.45 2.30
C ASN A 89 -4.84 10.60 2.07
N LYS A 90 -4.09 10.92 3.13
CA LYS A 90 -2.62 11.08 3.08
C LYS A 90 -1.90 9.79 2.69
N LEU A 91 -2.43 8.62 3.02
CA LEU A 91 -1.88 7.33 2.57
C LEU A 91 -2.20 7.02 1.10
N GLY A 92 -3.34 7.51 0.59
CA GLY A 92 -3.72 7.41 -0.82
C GLY A 92 -5.04 6.68 -1.11
N LEU A 93 -5.93 6.55 -0.12
CA LEU A 93 -7.25 5.96 -0.33
C LEU A 93 -8.14 6.91 -1.15
N LYS A 94 -8.31 6.61 -2.44
CA LYS A 94 -9.18 7.38 -3.33
C LYS A 94 -10.66 7.29 -2.92
N GLN A 95 -11.39 8.38 -3.07
CA GLN A 95 -12.82 8.44 -2.78
C GLN A 95 -13.64 7.37 -3.51
N ALA A 96 -13.33 7.11 -4.78
CA ALA A 96 -14.01 6.08 -5.59
C ALA A 96 -13.87 4.65 -5.06
N LEU A 97 -12.85 4.39 -4.22
CA LEU A 97 -12.60 3.08 -3.61
C LEU A 97 -13.24 2.94 -2.24
N ARG A 98 -13.84 4.01 -1.71
CA ARG A 98 -14.60 3.97 -0.45
C ARG A 98 -15.95 3.29 -0.71
N VAL A 99 -16.41 2.49 0.25
CA VAL A 99 -17.76 1.88 0.22
C VAL A 99 -18.81 3.00 0.14
N LYS A 100 -19.91 2.79 -0.61
CA LYS A 100 -20.93 3.82 -0.93
C LYS A 100 -21.38 4.67 0.27
N TYR A 101 -21.56 4.05 1.44
CA TYR A 101 -21.93 4.76 2.68
C TYR A 101 -20.86 5.77 3.16
N ASN A 102 -19.59 5.51 2.86
CA ASN A 102 -18.43 6.32 3.22
C ASN A 102 -17.92 7.23 2.08
N GLN A 103 -18.61 7.28 0.93
CA GLN A 103 -18.17 8.12 -0.20
C GLN A 103 -18.41 9.62 0.09
N ASN A 104 -19.48 9.95 0.80
CA ASN A 104 -19.83 11.30 1.22
C ASN A 104 -19.39 11.59 2.66
N TYR A 105 -18.23 11.08 3.08
CA TYR A 105 -17.75 11.28 4.46
C TYR A 105 -17.59 12.78 4.82
N GLN A 106 -17.38 13.64 3.83
CA GLN A 106 -17.29 15.09 3.98
C GLN A 106 -18.59 15.72 4.50
N THR A 107 -19.77 15.16 4.19
CA THR A 107 -21.05 15.70 4.67
C THR A 107 -21.16 15.66 6.18
N VAL A 108 -20.35 14.83 6.83
CA VAL A 108 -20.31 14.70 8.27
C VAL A 108 -19.55 15.85 8.96
N PHE A 109 -18.71 16.57 8.20
CA PHE A 109 -17.90 17.70 8.68
C PHE A 109 -18.39 19.05 8.16
N GLY A 110 -19.54 19.09 7.47
CA GLY A 110 -20.01 20.27 6.74
C GLY A 110 -20.20 21.54 7.57
N ASP A 111 -20.35 21.41 8.90
CA ASP A 111 -20.52 22.52 9.83
C ASP A 111 -19.18 23.05 10.40
N ASP A 112 -18.05 22.42 10.07
CA ASP A 112 -16.70 22.81 10.52
C ASP A 112 -15.82 23.22 9.32
N PRO A 113 -15.65 24.54 9.07
CA PRO A 113 -14.85 25.05 7.96
C PRO A 113 -13.37 24.62 8.02
N GLU A 114 -12.78 24.50 9.21
CA GLU A 114 -11.38 24.12 9.37
C GLU A 114 -11.17 22.63 9.03
N ALA A 115 -12.10 21.78 9.46
CA ALA A 115 -12.09 20.36 9.11
C ALA A 115 -12.26 20.16 7.60
N MET A 116 -13.17 20.90 6.95
CA MET A 116 -13.38 20.82 5.51
C MET A 116 -12.15 21.26 4.70
N GLU A 117 -11.48 22.35 5.13
CA GLU A 117 -10.23 22.79 4.50
C GLU A 117 -9.12 21.74 4.67
N ALA A 118 -8.97 21.16 5.86
CA ALA A 118 -8.00 20.11 6.10
C ALA A 118 -8.25 18.87 5.22
N LEU A 119 -9.51 18.48 5.03
CA LEU A 119 -9.90 17.37 4.15
C LEU A 119 -9.56 17.68 2.69
N HIS A 120 -9.96 18.86 2.20
CA HIS A 120 -9.65 19.30 0.84
C HIS A 120 -8.14 19.34 0.57
N LYS A 121 -7.36 19.86 1.52
CA LYS A 121 -5.89 19.84 1.46
C LYS A 121 -5.34 18.41 1.41
N SER A 122 -5.86 17.50 2.23
CA SER A 122 -5.41 16.11 2.24
C SER A 122 -5.71 15.33 0.95
N GLU A 123 -6.74 15.73 0.20
CA GLU A 123 -7.11 15.13 -1.09
C GLU A 123 -6.33 15.72 -2.28
N SER A 124 -5.95 17.00 -2.19
CA SER A 124 -5.26 17.72 -3.27
C SER A 124 -3.74 17.55 -3.23
N GLU A 125 -3.14 17.46 -2.04
CA GLU A 125 -1.70 17.24 -1.92
C GLU A 125 -1.29 15.82 -2.35
N PRO A 126 -0.03 15.60 -2.78
CA PRO A 126 0.47 14.27 -3.10
C PRO A 126 0.35 13.32 -1.91
N ALA A 127 -0.43 12.26 -2.06
CA ALA A 127 -0.50 11.17 -1.09
C ALA A 127 0.81 10.37 -1.07
N LEU A 128 1.06 9.66 0.05
CA LEU A 128 2.23 8.80 0.22
C LEU A 128 2.37 7.80 -0.95
N LEU A 129 1.28 7.14 -1.34
CA LEU A 129 1.26 6.23 -2.49
C LEU A 129 1.77 6.89 -3.79
N ALA A 130 1.39 8.13 -4.07
CA ALA A 130 1.82 8.84 -5.27
C ALA A 130 3.32 9.20 -5.23
N LEU A 131 3.82 9.57 -4.05
CA LEU A 131 5.24 9.86 -3.86
C LEU A 131 6.11 8.59 -3.94
N ILE A 132 5.62 7.47 -3.39
CA ILE A 132 6.25 6.16 -3.53
C ILE A 132 6.25 5.70 -4.99
N GLU A 133 5.17 5.92 -5.73
CA GLU A 133 5.10 5.64 -7.17
C GLU A 133 6.23 6.38 -7.92
N ARG A 134 6.35 7.70 -7.73
CA ARG A 134 7.42 8.52 -8.33
C ARG A 134 8.83 8.09 -7.92
N TRP A 135 9.00 7.66 -6.68
CA TRP A 135 10.29 7.13 -6.21
C TRP A 135 10.64 5.80 -6.90
N LEU A 136 9.69 4.87 -6.98
CA LEU A 136 9.87 3.58 -7.64
C LEU A 136 10.17 3.70 -9.13
N GLU A 137 9.55 4.67 -9.82
CA GLU A 137 9.82 4.93 -11.25
C GLU A 137 11.25 5.37 -11.55
N ARG A 138 11.94 5.92 -10.54
CA ARG A 138 13.34 6.36 -10.59
C ARG A 138 14.33 5.28 -10.16
N THR A 139 13.87 4.05 -9.86
CA THR A 139 14.73 2.95 -9.43
C THR A 139 15.87 2.71 -10.43
N PRO A 140 17.14 2.74 -9.99
CA PRO A 140 18.28 2.58 -10.89
C PRO A 140 18.30 1.16 -11.46
N GLY A 141 18.40 1.04 -12.78
CA GLY A 141 18.47 -0.22 -13.52
C GLY A 141 17.24 -0.53 -14.39
N LEU A 142 16.18 0.27 -14.30
CA LEU A 142 15.00 0.19 -15.17
C LEU A 142 15.24 0.77 -16.57
N ASN A 143 16.25 1.62 -16.75
CA ASN A 143 16.53 2.24 -18.05
C ASN A 143 16.99 1.21 -19.08
N THR A 144 16.49 1.38 -20.32
CA THR A 144 16.84 0.53 -21.47
C THR A 144 18.31 0.68 -21.86
N HIS A 145 18.82 1.90 -21.79
CA HIS A 145 20.23 2.22 -21.96
C HIS A 145 20.93 2.10 -20.59
N GLY A 146 21.38 0.89 -20.25
CA GLY A 146 22.00 0.59 -18.96
C GLY A 146 21.84 -0.88 -18.58
N PHE A 147 21.41 -1.14 -17.35
CA PHE A 147 21.21 -2.51 -16.88
C PHE A 147 20.06 -3.23 -17.61
N ASN A 148 19.03 -2.50 -18.05
CA ASN A 148 17.82 -3.02 -18.69
C ASN A 148 17.21 -4.21 -17.94
N PHE A 149 16.85 -3.99 -16.67
CA PHE A 149 16.26 -5.04 -15.83
C PHE A 149 15.04 -5.68 -16.51
N TRP A 150 14.12 -4.85 -17.03
CA TRP A 150 12.85 -5.34 -17.56
C TRP A 150 13.02 -6.25 -18.78
N GLY A 151 13.86 -5.85 -19.74
CA GLY A 151 14.15 -6.68 -20.92
C GLY A 151 14.81 -8.00 -20.54
N LYS A 152 15.78 -7.98 -19.63
CA LYS A 152 16.44 -9.20 -19.14
C LYS A 152 15.47 -10.10 -18.38
N PHE A 153 14.62 -9.53 -17.54
CA PHE A 153 13.64 -10.27 -16.78
C PHE A 153 12.64 -10.98 -17.71
N GLN A 154 12.11 -10.26 -18.70
CA GLN A 154 11.22 -10.85 -19.70
C GLN A 154 11.91 -11.99 -20.47
N MET A 155 13.14 -11.80 -20.94
CA MET A 155 13.89 -12.85 -21.64
C MET A 155 14.08 -14.12 -20.79
N VAL A 156 14.38 -13.96 -19.49
CA VAL A 156 14.56 -15.10 -18.57
C VAL A 156 13.23 -15.82 -18.35
N VAL A 157 12.12 -15.08 -18.17
CA VAL A 157 10.80 -15.68 -18.00
C VAL A 157 10.36 -16.41 -19.27
N ASP A 158 10.55 -15.81 -20.45
CA ASP A 158 10.19 -16.44 -21.73
C ASP A 158 10.98 -17.74 -21.94
N LYS A 159 12.27 -17.73 -21.62
CA LYS A 159 13.11 -18.93 -21.66
C LYS A 159 12.64 -20.01 -20.67
N MET A 160 12.38 -19.64 -19.42
CA MET A 160 11.89 -20.56 -18.39
C MET A 160 10.56 -21.21 -18.79
N LEU A 161 9.60 -20.42 -19.30
CA LEU A 161 8.31 -20.95 -19.76
C LEU A 161 8.46 -21.89 -20.97
N ALA A 162 9.40 -21.61 -21.88
CA ALA A 162 9.70 -22.49 -23.00
C ALA A 162 10.30 -23.82 -22.53
N GLU A 163 11.28 -23.78 -21.61
CA GLU A 163 11.89 -24.97 -21.00
C GLU A 163 10.85 -25.83 -20.25
N ASP A 164 9.95 -25.20 -19.50
CA ASP A 164 8.85 -25.87 -18.80
C ASP A 164 7.88 -26.58 -19.77
N ILE A 165 7.60 -25.99 -20.93
CA ILE A 165 6.78 -26.63 -21.98
C ILE A 165 7.52 -27.83 -22.57
N GLU A 166 8.81 -27.70 -22.87
CA GLU A 166 9.62 -28.79 -23.41
C GLU A 166 9.72 -29.97 -22.42
N GLU A 167 9.91 -29.69 -21.13
CA GLU A 167 9.91 -30.73 -20.09
C GLU A 167 8.54 -31.38 -19.92
N ALA A 168 7.45 -30.58 -19.94
CA ALA A 168 6.10 -31.12 -19.88
C ALA A 168 5.83 -32.07 -21.06
N MET A 169 6.29 -31.73 -22.27
CA MET A 169 6.12 -32.59 -23.45
C MET A 169 6.86 -33.93 -23.36
N LYS A 170 7.96 -33.99 -22.60
CA LYS A 170 8.74 -35.22 -22.35
C LYS A 170 8.06 -36.15 -21.33
N GLU A 171 7.09 -35.67 -20.55
CA GLU A 171 6.42 -36.45 -19.51
C GLU A 171 5.58 -37.58 -20.12
N PRO A 172 5.87 -38.87 -19.86
CA PRO A 172 5.17 -39.99 -20.48
C PRO A 172 3.71 -40.13 -20.02
N ASN A 173 3.38 -39.71 -18.79
CA ASN A 173 2.01 -39.79 -18.27
C ASN A 173 1.15 -38.65 -18.82
N GLU A 174 0.09 -38.97 -19.56
CA GLU A 174 -0.78 -37.96 -20.20
C GLU A 174 -1.47 -37.04 -19.18
N GLY A 175 -1.91 -37.57 -18.04
CA GLY A 175 -2.56 -36.78 -16.99
C GLY A 175 -1.60 -35.75 -16.39
N VAL A 176 -0.36 -36.17 -16.10
CA VAL A 176 0.68 -35.29 -15.55
C VAL A 176 1.13 -34.26 -16.59
N ARG A 177 1.31 -34.67 -17.86
CA ARG A 177 1.63 -33.77 -18.96
C ARG A 177 0.59 -32.66 -19.10
N ARG A 178 -0.70 -33.02 -19.14
CA ARG A 178 -1.80 -32.06 -19.28
C ARG A 178 -1.82 -31.07 -18.12
N HIS A 179 -1.63 -31.56 -16.89
CA HIS A 179 -1.55 -30.71 -15.71
C HIS A 179 -0.37 -29.72 -15.78
N ARG A 180 0.83 -30.18 -16.14
CA ARG A 180 2.02 -29.32 -16.27
C ARG A 180 1.83 -28.24 -17.34
N LEU A 181 1.27 -28.61 -18.50
CA LEU A 181 0.99 -27.63 -19.56
C LEU A 181 -0.03 -26.57 -19.11
N GLN A 182 -1.09 -26.98 -18.41
CA GLN A 182 -2.07 -26.03 -17.86
C GLN A 182 -1.44 -25.09 -16.83
N ASP A 183 -0.58 -25.60 -15.95
CA ASP A 183 0.13 -24.79 -14.97
C ASP A 183 1.04 -23.76 -15.64
N THR A 184 1.79 -24.17 -16.67
CA THR A 184 2.63 -23.25 -17.45
C THR A 184 1.81 -22.18 -18.18
N GLU A 185 0.63 -22.54 -18.71
CA GLU A 185 -0.27 -21.56 -19.34
C GLU A 185 -0.85 -20.57 -18.31
N ASN A 186 -1.23 -21.05 -17.11
CA ASN A 186 -1.65 -20.18 -16.02
C ASN A 186 -0.53 -19.20 -15.62
N ARG A 187 0.72 -19.67 -15.52
CA ARG A 187 1.90 -18.83 -15.23
C ARG A 187 2.15 -17.82 -16.35
N ARG A 188 1.99 -18.21 -17.62
CA ARG A 188 2.10 -17.31 -18.78
C ARG A 188 1.11 -16.14 -18.67
N GLU A 189 -0.15 -16.39 -18.32
CA GLU A 189 -1.16 -15.34 -18.15
C GLU A 189 -0.85 -14.41 -16.97
N ILE A 190 -0.30 -14.94 -15.87
CA ILE A 190 0.20 -14.10 -14.75
C ILE A 190 1.29 -13.15 -15.25
N TYR A 191 2.31 -13.66 -15.94
CA TYR A 191 3.39 -12.83 -16.48
C TYR A 191 2.93 -11.87 -17.57
N ARG A 192 1.98 -12.26 -18.42
CA ARG A 192 1.35 -11.37 -19.39
C ARG A 192 0.75 -10.15 -18.71
N SER A 193 0.03 -10.35 -17.59
CA SER A 193 -0.52 -9.24 -16.83
C SER A 193 0.55 -8.27 -16.31
N ILE A 194 1.79 -8.73 -16.15
CA ILE A 194 2.92 -7.95 -15.63
C ILE A 194 3.65 -7.26 -16.80
N PHE A 195 3.95 -7.97 -17.88
CA PHE A 195 4.74 -7.46 -19.01
C PHE A 195 3.95 -6.59 -19.97
N ASP A 196 2.66 -6.86 -20.18
CA ASP A 196 1.79 -6.10 -21.09
C ASP A 196 1.28 -4.83 -20.39
N PRO A 197 1.71 -3.62 -20.81
CA PRO A 197 1.26 -2.37 -20.21
C PRO A 197 -0.26 -2.17 -20.36
N ALA A 198 -0.87 -2.61 -21.45
CA ALA A 198 -2.31 -2.43 -21.68
C ALA A 198 -3.14 -3.28 -20.70
N VAL A 199 -2.71 -4.51 -20.42
CA VAL A 199 -3.35 -5.35 -19.40
C VAL A 199 -3.15 -4.75 -18.01
N HIS A 200 -1.94 -4.26 -17.71
CA HIS A 200 -1.68 -3.58 -16.44
C HIS A 200 -2.57 -2.34 -16.25
N ASP A 201 -2.71 -1.50 -17.26
CA ASP A 201 -3.52 -0.28 -17.21
C ASP A 201 -5.01 -0.59 -17.09
N ALA A 202 -5.49 -1.66 -17.73
CA ALA A 202 -6.85 -2.16 -17.53
C ALA A 202 -7.10 -2.60 -16.07
N LEU A 203 -6.14 -3.28 -15.43
CA LEU A 203 -6.24 -3.63 -14.00
C LEU A 203 -6.21 -2.39 -13.10
N ARG A 204 -5.44 -1.37 -13.48
CA ARG A 204 -5.36 -0.11 -12.74
C ARG A 204 -6.67 0.68 -12.83
N SER A 205 -7.30 0.74 -14.01
CA SER A 205 -8.57 1.46 -14.21
C SER A 205 -9.75 0.82 -13.45
N ARG A 206 -9.76 -0.52 -13.31
CA ARG A 206 -10.74 -1.25 -12.48
C ARG A 206 -10.47 -1.16 -10.99
N GLY A 207 -9.34 -0.60 -10.57
CA GLY A 207 -8.98 -0.55 -9.15
C GLY A 207 -8.50 -1.89 -8.59
N GLU A 208 -7.94 -2.78 -9.40
CA GLU A 208 -7.24 -3.99 -8.96
C GLU A 208 -5.74 -3.75 -8.76
N ARG A 209 -5.17 -2.77 -9.51
CA ARG A 209 -3.81 -2.26 -9.29
C ARG A 209 -3.84 -0.78 -8.91
N ARG A 210 -2.75 -0.31 -8.31
CA ARG A 210 -2.60 1.08 -7.84
C ARG A 210 -1.40 1.77 -8.47
N LEU A 211 -0.24 1.11 -8.36
CA LEU A 211 1.02 1.55 -8.93
C LEU A 211 0.94 1.62 -10.46
N SER A 212 1.67 2.56 -11.04
CA SER A 212 1.97 2.61 -12.47
C SER A 212 2.78 1.38 -12.90
N HIS A 213 2.77 1.11 -14.21
CA HIS A 213 3.54 -0.01 -14.76
C HIS A 213 5.02 0.11 -14.41
N ARG A 214 5.60 1.29 -14.59
CA ARG A 214 7.02 1.55 -14.30
C ARG A 214 7.34 1.48 -12.80
N ALA A 215 6.46 1.94 -11.92
CA ALA A 215 6.64 1.77 -10.48
C ALA A 215 6.60 0.29 -10.06
N LEU A 216 5.73 -0.52 -10.68
CA LEU A 216 5.69 -1.96 -10.47
C LEU A 216 7.01 -2.62 -10.89
N GLN A 217 7.61 -2.21 -12.02
CA GLN A 217 8.94 -2.69 -12.42
C GLN A 217 10.00 -2.41 -11.35
N GLY A 218 10.01 -1.19 -10.79
CA GLY A 218 10.91 -0.79 -9.71
C GLY A 218 10.73 -1.64 -8.45
N ALA A 219 9.49 -1.87 -8.03
CA ALA A 219 9.18 -2.69 -6.85
C ALA A 219 9.62 -4.16 -7.04
N ILE A 220 9.38 -4.72 -8.23
CA ILE A 220 9.84 -6.08 -8.58
C ILE A 220 11.37 -6.14 -8.56
N MET A 221 12.05 -5.16 -9.15
CA MET A 221 13.51 -5.09 -9.15
C MET A 221 14.09 -5.04 -7.73
N ILE A 222 13.57 -4.15 -6.88
CA ILE A 222 14.00 -4.04 -5.47
C ILE A 222 13.81 -5.38 -4.75
N THR A 223 12.71 -6.08 -5.03
CA THR A 223 12.42 -7.38 -4.40
C THR A 223 13.40 -8.47 -4.84
N PHE A 224 13.75 -8.54 -6.12
CA PHE A 224 14.72 -9.51 -6.64
C PHE A 224 16.14 -9.26 -6.14
N TYR A 225 16.54 -8.00 -6.03
CA TYR A 225 17.91 -7.62 -5.64
C TYR A 225 18.01 -7.19 -4.17
N ARG A 226 17.05 -7.56 -3.32
CA ARG A 226 16.97 -7.10 -1.92
C ARG A 226 18.23 -7.36 -1.08
N ASP A 227 19.01 -8.38 -1.44
CA ASP A 227 20.23 -8.76 -0.73
C ASP A 227 21.44 -7.90 -1.16
N GLU A 228 21.31 -7.11 -2.22
CA GLU A 228 22.31 -6.13 -2.61
C GLU A 228 22.28 -4.92 -1.67
N PRO A 229 23.43 -4.38 -1.22
CA PRO A 229 23.48 -3.27 -0.27
C PRO A 229 22.62 -2.07 -0.68
N ARG A 230 22.61 -1.75 -1.98
CA ARG A 230 21.85 -0.63 -2.56
C ARG A 230 20.32 -0.81 -2.52
N PHE A 231 19.83 -2.04 -2.41
CA PHE A 231 18.40 -2.35 -2.43
C PHE A 231 17.87 -2.89 -1.10
N SER A 232 18.74 -3.20 -0.14
CA SER A 232 18.36 -3.62 1.21
C SER A 232 17.42 -2.62 1.91
N GLN A 233 17.79 -1.32 1.92
CA GLN A 233 16.98 -0.26 2.53
C GLN A 233 15.67 0.02 1.75
N PRO A 234 15.69 0.16 0.40
CA PRO A 234 14.45 0.22 -0.39
C PRO A 234 13.50 -0.95 -0.14
N HIS A 235 14.03 -2.17 0.01
CA HIS A 235 13.21 -3.35 0.27
C HIS A 235 12.53 -3.27 1.64
N GLN A 236 13.28 -2.88 2.69
CA GLN A 236 12.69 -2.65 4.02
C GLN A 236 11.59 -1.59 3.99
N LEU A 237 11.75 -0.55 3.17
CA LEU A 237 10.73 0.49 3.00
C LEU A 237 9.43 -0.12 2.46
N LEU A 238 9.52 -0.96 1.42
CA LEU A 238 8.36 -1.66 0.86
C LEU A 238 7.70 -2.59 1.87
N VAL A 239 8.48 -3.32 2.67
CA VAL A 239 7.96 -4.18 3.74
C VAL A 239 7.18 -3.36 4.77
N LEU A 240 7.74 -2.23 5.24
CA LEU A 240 7.05 -1.37 6.21
C LEU A 240 5.75 -0.78 5.67
N LEU A 241 5.69 -0.44 4.37
CA LEU A 241 4.45 0.01 3.74
C LEU A 241 3.38 -1.10 3.72
N MET A 242 3.78 -2.35 3.44
CA MET A 242 2.87 -3.51 3.51
C MET A 242 2.41 -3.79 4.95
N ASP A 243 3.31 -3.67 5.92
CA ASP A 243 2.98 -3.82 7.34
C ASP A 243 1.96 -2.77 7.79
N MET A 244 2.12 -1.51 7.36
CA MET A 244 1.16 -0.45 7.63
C MET A 244 -0.24 -0.78 7.09
N ASP A 245 -0.33 -1.21 5.83
CA ASP A 245 -1.61 -1.57 5.20
C ASP A 245 -2.28 -2.77 5.89
N SER A 246 -1.48 -3.79 6.23
CA SER A 246 -1.93 -4.95 7.00
C SER A 246 -2.46 -4.56 8.38
N LEU A 247 -1.75 -3.69 9.10
CA LEU A 247 -2.14 -3.27 10.45
C LEU A 247 -3.36 -2.35 10.46
N ILE A 248 -3.49 -1.45 9.49
CA ILE A 248 -4.70 -0.64 9.32
C ILE A 248 -5.91 -1.54 9.03
N THR A 249 -5.72 -2.58 8.22
CA THR A 249 -6.77 -3.56 7.94
C THR A 249 -7.13 -4.39 9.18
N LYS A 250 -6.15 -4.80 10.00
CA LYS A 250 -6.39 -5.51 11.27
C LYS A 250 -7.08 -4.66 12.32
N TRP A 251 -6.86 -3.35 12.31
CA TRP A 251 -7.48 -2.42 13.24
C TRP A 251 -8.96 -2.15 12.90
N ARG A 252 -9.34 -2.26 11.62
CA ARG A 252 -10.73 -2.11 11.16
C ARG A 252 -11.58 -3.33 11.52
#